data_AF-A0A1I4D7F0-F1
#
_entry.id   AF-A0A1I4D7F0-F1
#
_cell.length_a   1.000
_cell.length_b   1.000
_cell.length_c   1.000
_cell.angle_alpha   90.00
_cell.angle_beta   90.00
_cell.angle_gamma   90.00
#
_symmetry.space_group_name_H-M   'P 1'
#
loop_
_entity.id
_entity.type
_entity.pdbx_description
1 polymer ?
#
loop_
_entity_poly.entity_id
_entity_poly.type
_entity_poly.pdbx_seq_one_letter_code
_entity_poly.pdbx_strand_id
1 'polypeptide(L)'
;MAHLDPVILRRGVALGIGLLIGTERERRKGEGEDRAPAGLRTFALASLSGAIGFVTGGVPLLSVLIIGVFGLTALAYWQARDEDPGLTTEIALSATTVLGGLAMTQPGLAAGVAVAVTVLLNARSALHGFVRSGLSEGEVRDALIFAAATLIVLPLLPDKALGPFGALNPHAIWIIAILVMGIGAFGHVTVRL
;
A
#
# COMPACT_ATOMS: atom_id res chain seq x y z
N MET A 1 -14.65 18.84 -27.73
CA MET A 1 -13.89 18.14 -26.67
C MET A 1 -12.94 17.19 -27.36
N ALA A 2 -11.63 17.34 -27.15
CA ALA A 2 -10.61 16.63 -27.93
C ALA A 2 -10.77 15.11 -27.83
N HIS A 3 -11.00 14.45 -28.96
CA HIS A 3 -10.89 13.00 -29.07
C HIS A 3 -9.40 12.64 -28.94
N LEU A 4 -8.90 12.51 -27.72
CA LEU A 4 -7.61 11.89 -27.48
C LEU A 4 -7.73 10.43 -27.91
N ASP A 5 -6.88 10.01 -28.85
CA ASP A 5 -6.84 8.62 -29.27
C ASP A 5 -6.69 7.73 -28.03
N PRO A 6 -7.53 6.70 -27.86
CA PRO A 6 -7.48 5.79 -26.70
C PRO A 6 -6.08 5.19 -26.47
N VAL A 7 -5.33 5.08 -27.57
CA VAL A 7 -3.95 4.61 -27.68
C VAL A 7 -2.97 5.56 -26.97
N ILE A 8 -3.11 6.87 -27.16
CA ILE A 8 -2.29 7.91 -26.53
C ILE A 8 -2.66 8.04 -25.05
N LEU A 9 -3.96 8.01 -24.75
CA LEU A 9 -4.47 8.11 -23.38
C LEU A 9 -3.90 7.00 -22.48
N ARG A 10 -3.94 5.73 -22.92
CA ARG A 10 -3.44 4.58 -22.14
C ARG A 10 -1.95 4.70 -21.82
N ARG A 11 -1.14 5.10 -22.80
CA ARG A 11 0.31 5.32 -22.60
C ARG A 11 0.59 6.52 -21.69
N GLY A 12 -0.19 7.59 -21.84
CA GLY A 12 -0.13 8.75 -20.96
C GLY A 12 -0.46 8.39 -19.51
N VAL A 13 -1.46 7.54 -19.29
CA VAL A 13 -1.80 7.02 -17.95
C VAL A 13 -0.68 6.16 -17.39
N ALA A 14 -0.11 5.24 -18.17
CA ALA A 14 1.04 4.44 -17.72
C ALA A 14 2.23 5.33 -17.31
N LEU A 15 2.56 6.34 -18.12
CA LEU A 15 3.59 7.31 -17.77
C LEU A 15 3.24 8.08 -16.49
N GLY A 16 1.99 8.56 -16.37
CA GLY A 16 1.48 9.25 -15.20
C GLY A 16 1.56 8.42 -13.92
N ILE A 17 1.25 7.12 -13.99
CA ILE A 17 1.40 6.17 -12.88
C ILE A 17 2.86 6.11 -12.40
N GLY A 18 3.80 5.92 -13.33
CA GLY A 18 5.22 5.84 -13.00
C GLY A 18 5.77 7.14 -12.44
N LEU A 19 5.32 8.29 -12.97
CA LEU A 19 5.69 9.61 -12.43
C LEU A 19 5.09 9.85 -11.05
N LEU A 20 3.83 9.50 -10.81
CA LEU A 20 3.14 9.70 -9.53
C LEU A 20 3.78 8.90 -8.39
N ILE A 21 4.06 7.62 -8.63
CA ILE A 21 4.72 6.78 -7.62
C ILE A 21 6.19 7.21 -7.50
N GLY A 22 6.82 7.54 -8.63
CA GLY A 22 8.20 7.99 -8.70
C GLY A 22 8.48 9.31 -7.99
N THR A 23 7.56 10.27 -7.98
CA THR A 23 7.73 11.55 -7.24
C THR A 23 7.76 11.32 -5.74
N GLU A 24 6.86 10.47 -5.22
CA GLU A 24 6.87 10.09 -3.81
C GLU A 24 8.19 9.41 -3.43
N ARG A 25 8.72 8.55 -4.32
CA ARG A 25 10.00 7.89 -4.09
C ARG A 25 11.21 8.82 -4.21
N GLU A 26 11.22 9.75 -5.16
CA GLU A 26 12.30 10.74 -5.28
C GLU A 26 12.38 11.65 -4.05
N ARG A 27 11.23 12.02 -3.45
CA ARG A 27 11.20 12.78 -2.18
C ARG A 27 11.88 12.05 -1.02
N ARG A 28 11.98 10.72 -1.09
CA ARG A 28 12.62 9.85 -0.10
C ARG A 28 14.02 9.39 -0.53
N LYS A 29 14.58 9.99 -1.58
CA LYS A 29 15.95 9.73 -2.05
C LYS A 29 16.91 10.60 -1.24
N GLY A 30 17.34 10.11 -0.08
CA GLY A 30 18.21 10.83 0.86
C GLY A 30 18.65 9.95 2.04
N GLU A 31 19.41 10.51 2.98
CA GLU A 31 19.98 9.80 4.14
C GLU A 31 18.90 9.39 5.17
N GLY A 32 18.98 8.15 5.67
CA GLY A 32 18.09 7.58 6.70
C GLY A 32 17.67 6.13 6.42
N GLU A 33 17.02 5.49 7.40
CA GLU A 33 16.51 4.08 7.34
C GLU A 33 15.49 3.83 6.19
N ASP A 34 14.97 4.89 5.57
CA ASP A 34 13.87 4.86 4.58
C ASP A 34 14.32 5.25 3.15
N ARG A 35 15.63 5.25 2.87
CA ARG A 35 16.19 5.68 1.58
C ARG A 35 15.66 4.84 0.43
N ALA A 36 15.06 5.51 -0.57
CA ALA A 36 14.62 4.85 -1.80
C ALA A 36 15.80 4.72 -2.78
N PRO A 37 16.24 3.50 -3.16
CA PRO A 37 17.29 3.30 -4.17
C PRO A 37 16.84 3.67 -5.59
N ALA A 38 15.51 3.72 -5.83
CA ALA A 38 14.91 4.02 -7.12
C ALA A 38 14.10 5.32 -7.05
N GLY A 39 14.34 6.20 -8.02
CA GLY A 39 13.73 7.52 -8.11
C GLY A 39 12.70 7.65 -9.23
N LEU A 40 12.32 8.89 -9.54
CA LEU A 40 11.27 9.22 -10.51
C LEU A 40 11.52 8.60 -11.89
N ARG A 41 12.77 8.63 -12.37
CA ARG A 41 13.14 8.05 -13.67
C ARG A 41 12.97 6.54 -13.70
N THR A 42 13.36 5.84 -12.62
CA THR A 42 13.28 4.38 -12.54
C THR A 42 11.82 3.91 -12.55
N PHE A 43 10.95 4.58 -11.80
CA PHE A 43 9.52 4.26 -11.76
C PHE A 43 8.79 4.60 -13.08
N ALA A 44 9.14 5.72 -13.73
CA ALA A 44 8.61 6.05 -15.05
C ALA A 44 9.00 4.98 -16.10
N LEU A 45 10.27 4.58 -16.13
CA LEU A 45 10.77 3.54 -17.03
C LEU A 45 10.15 2.17 -16.72
N ALA A 46 9.98 1.82 -15.44
CA ALA A 46 9.36 0.56 -15.02
C ALA A 46 7.88 0.46 -15.42
N SER A 47 7.12 1.56 -15.29
CA SER A 47 5.72 1.60 -15.74
C SER A 47 5.62 1.50 -17.27
N LEU A 48 6.46 2.27 -17.99
CA LEU A 48 6.49 2.23 -19.45
C LEU A 48 6.93 0.86 -19.99
N SER A 49 7.91 0.21 -19.36
CA SER A 49 8.33 -1.13 -19.77
C SER A 49 7.22 -2.16 -19.59
N GLY A 50 6.47 -2.09 -18.48
CA GLY A 50 5.27 -2.92 -18.27
C GLY A 50 4.18 -2.67 -19.31
N ALA A 51 3.92 -1.40 -19.64
CA ALA A 51 2.97 -1.03 -20.70
C ALA A 51 3.39 -1.59 -22.07
N ILE A 52 4.65 -1.38 -22.46
CA ILE A 52 5.20 -1.86 -23.73
C ILE A 52 5.18 -3.39 -23.77
N GLY A 53 5.66 -4.05 -22.72
CA GLY A 53 5.72 -5.51 -22.65
C GLY A 53 4.35 -6.18 -22.72
N PHE A 54 3.34 -5.58 -22.08
CA PHE A 54 1.97 -6.06 -22.21
C PHE A 54 1.43 -5.91 -23.63
N VAL A 55 1.71 -4.80 -24.31
CA VAL A 55 1.25 -4.57 -25.69
C VAL A 55 1.95 -5.50 -26.68
N THR A 56 3.25 -5.77 -26.52
CA THR A 56 4.02 -6.58 -27.48
C THR A 56 3.90 -8.08 -27.25
N GLY A 57 3.81 -8.53 -26.00
CA GLY A 57 3.86 -9.94 -25.66
C GLY A 57 2.81 -10.40 -24.65
N GLY A 58 1.83 -9.56 -24.31
CA GLY A 58 0.73 -9.90 -23.41
C GLY A 58 1.19 -10.23 -21.99
N VAL A 59 0.42 -11.10 -21.33
CA VAL A 59 0.71 -11.55 -19.95
C VAL A 59 2.06 -12.27 -19.84
N PRO A 60 2.48 -13.17 -20.75
CA PRO A 60 3.76 -13.87 -20.62
C PRO A 60 4.98 -12.93 -20.56
N LEU A 61 5.05 -11.96 -21.47
CA LEU A 61 6.17 -11.02 -21.50
C LEU A 61 6.13 -10.05 -20.31
N LEU A 62 4.93 -9.64 -19.87
CA LEU A 62 4.77 -8.86 -18.65
C LEU A 62 5.29 -9.63 -17.42
N SER A 63 4.98 -10.92 -17.30
CA SER A 63 5.51 -11.77 -16.22
C SER A 63 7.05 -11.85 -16.24
N VAL A 64 7.65 -12.02 -17.43
CA VAL A 64 9.11 -12.01 -17.58
C VAL A 64 9.71 -10.67 -17.16
N LEU A 65 9.09 -9.55 -17.54
CA LEU A 65 9.54 -8.22 -17.12
C LEU A 65 9.44 -8.00 -15.62
N ILE A 66 8.37 -8.47 -14.97
CA ILE A 66 8.21 -8.38 -13.52
C ILE A 66 9.31 -9.19 -12.83
N ILE A 67 9.57 -10.42 -13.29
CA ILE A 67 10.66 -11.26 -12.77
C ILE A 67 12.01 -10.58 -13.00
N GLY A 68 12.23 -9.96 -14.17
CA GLY A 68 13.45 -9.22 -14.48
C GLY A 68 13.65 -8.00 -13.59
N VAL A 69 12.59 -7.21 -13.35
CA VAL A 69 12.61 -6.06 -12.43
C VAL A 69 12.91 -6.54 -11.01
N PHE A 70 12.22 -7.58 -10.55
CA PHE A 70 12.43 -8.16 -9.23
C PHE A 70 13.84 -8.74 -9.07
N GLY A 71 14.36 -9.40 -10.11
CA GLY A 71 15.70 -9.96 -10.13
C GLY A 71 16.79 -8.88 -10.11
N LEU A 72 16.63 -7.81 -10.90
CA LEU A 72 17.55 -6.66 -10.89
C LEU A 72 17.53 -5.94 -9.55
N THR A 73 16.34 -5.77 -8.93
CA THR A 73 16.25 -5.17 -7.59
C THR A 73 16.85 -6.06 -6.52
N ALA A 74 16.60 -7.37 -6.56
CA ALA A 74 17.19 -8.32 -5.62
C ALA A 74 18.72 -8.38 -5.75
N LEU A 75 19.26 -8.31 -6.97
CA LEU A 75 20.71 -8.22 -7.20
C LEU A 75 21.29 -6.91 -6.66
N ALA A 76 20.62 -5.78 -6.90
CA ALA A 76 21.02 -4.49 -6.35
C ALA A 76 20.99 -4.50 -4.81
N TYR A 77 19.98 -5.13 -4.20
CA TYR A 77 19.88 -5.34 -2.76
C TYR A 77 21.06 -6.15 -2.23
N TRP A 78 21.38 -7.25 -2.90
CA TRP A 78 22.49 -8.12 -2.51
C TRP A 78 23.85 -7.45 -2.62
N GLN A 79 24.00 -6.52 -3.56
CA GLN A 79 25.24 -5.76 -3.76
C GLN A 79 25.38 -4.59 -2.77
N ALA A 80 24.26 -4.04 -2.29
CA ALA A 80 24.22 -2.94 -1.33
C ALA A 80 24.14 -3.41 0.14
N ARG A 81 24.81 -4.53 0.47
CA ARG A 81 24.77 -5.20 1.79
C ARG A 81 25.12 -4.33 3.02
N ASP A 82 25.69 -3.14 2.83
CA ASP A 82 26.02 -2.19 3.91
C ASP A 82 24.99 -1.04 4.08
N GLU A 83 24.05 -0.85 3.14
CA GLU A 83 23.02 0.21 3.22
C GLU A 83 21.63 -0.42 3.00
N ASP A 84 21.01 -0.99 4.04
CA ASP A 84 19.72 -1.72 4.04
C ASP A 84 18.66 -1.15 3.06
N PRO A 85 18.63 -1.59 1.77
CA PRO A 85 17.78 -0.95 0.77
C PRO A 85 16.34 -1.36 1.01
N GLY A 86 15.44 -0.41 1.27
CA GLY A 86 14.09 -0.77 1.70
C GLY A 86 13.35 -1.69 0.72
N LEU A 87 13.04 -2.92 1.15
CA LEU A 87 12.21 -3.95 0.46
C LEU A 87 10.93 -3.37 -0.18
N THR A 88 10.38 -2.33 0.43
CA THR A 88 9.16 -1.64 -0.03
C THR A 88 9.35 -0.90 -1.36
N THR A 89 10.57 -0.49 -1.69
CA THR A 89 10.88 0.14 -3.00
C THR A 89 10.85 -0.90 -4.10
N GLU A 90 11.33 -2.11 -3.85
CA GLU A 90 11.32 -3.23 -4.80
C GLU A 90 9.89 -3.68 -5.12
N ILE A 91 9.09 -3.84 -4.07
CA ILE A 91 7.66 -4.15 -4.19
C ILE A 91 6.94 -3.03 -4.96
N ALA A 92 7.23 -1.76 -4.64
CA ALA A 92 6.63 -0.63 -5.34
C ALA A 92 7.03 -0.58 -6.82
N LEU A 93 8.29 -0.88 -7.15
CA LEU A 93 8.77 -0.87 -8.54
C LEU A 93 8.09 -1.98 -9.35
N SER A 94 8.00 -3.17 -8.77
CA SER A 94 7.30 -4.32 -9.36
C SER A 94 5.82 -4.02 -9.57
N ALA A 95 5.15 -3.45 -8.56
CA ALA A 95 3.75 -3.03 -8.65
C ALA A 95 3.56 -1.96 -9.74
N THR A 96 4.49 -1.02 -9.86
CA THR A 96 4.46 0.03 -10.88
C THR A 96 4.55 -0.54 -12.30
N THR A 97 5.40 -1.55 -12.52
CA THR A 97 5.46 -2.28 -13.80
C THR A 97 4.15 -2.99 -14.13
N VAL A 98 3.54 -3.68 -13.15
CA VAL A 98 2.22 -4.32 -13.33
C VAL A 98 1.16 -3.29 -13.70
N LEU A 99 1.12 -2.16 -12.99
CA LEU A 99 0.15 -1.09 -13.21
C LEU A 99 0.31 -0.43 -14.59
N GLY A 100 1.54 -0.30 -15.08
CA GLY A 100 1.81 0.14 -16.45
C GLY A 100 1.20 -0.78 -17.50
N GLY A 101 1.33 -2.11 -17.32
CA GLY A 101 0.68 -3.11 -18.17
C GLY A 101 -0.86 -3.04 -18.07
N LEU A 102 -1.38 -2.93 -16.86
CA LEU A 102 -2.83 -2.83 -16.60
C LEU A 102 -3.46 -1.59 -17.22
N ALA A 103 -2.72 -0.48 -17.30
CA ALA A 103 -3.19 0.75 -17.94
C ALA A 103 -3.50 0.56 -19.44
N MET A 104 -2.95 -0.48 -20.08
CA MET A 104 -3.21 -0.77 -21.49
C MET A 104 -4.59 -1.39 -21.73
N THR A 105 -5.22 -1.99 -20.71
CA THR A 105 -6.57 -2.56 -20.80
C THR A 105 -7.58 -1.76 -20.00
N GLN A 106 -7.21 -1.33 -18.79
CA GLN A 106 -8.07 -0.66 -17.81
C GLN A 106 -7.39 0.59 -17.22
N PRO A 107 -7.23 1.68 -18.00
CA PRO A 107 -6.50 2.87 -17.56
C PRO A 107 -7.09 3.52 -16.29
N GLY A 108 -8.42 3.55 -16.14
CA GLY A 108 -9.07 4.12 -14.95
C GLY A 108 -8.76 3.35 -13.67
N LEU A 109 -8.83 2.01 -13.73
CA LEU A 109 -8.51 1.15 -12.58
C LEU A 109 -7.02 1.22 -12.25
N ALA A 110 -6.15 1.18 -13.27
CA ALA A 110 -4.71 1.33 -13.08
C ALA A 110 -4.33 2.65 -12.39
N ALA A 111 -4.95 3.76 -12.81
CA ALA A 111 -4.74 5.06 -12.19
C ALA A 111 -5.24 5.10 -10.73
N GLY A 112 -6.43 4.55 -10.46
CA GLY A 112 -6.99 4.49 -9.11
C GLY A 112 -6.12 3.67 -8.15
N VAL A 113 -5.66 2.49 -8.58
CA VAL A 113 -4.76 1.65 -7.78
C VAL A 113 -3.41 2.35 -7.59
N ALA A 114 -2.87 3.02 -8.62
CA ALA A 114 -1.62 3.78 -8.48
C ALA A 114 -1.74 4.89 -7.43
N VAL A 115 -2.84 5.64 -7.40
CA VAL A 115 -3.10 6.65 -6.36
C VAL A 115 -3.17 6.00 -4.98
N ALA A 116 -3.91 4.89 -4.84
CA ALA A 116 -4.01 4.18 -3.57
C ALA A 116 -2.64 3.68 -3.07
N VAL A 117 -1.82 3.13 -3.98
CA VAL A 117 -0.44 2.72 -3.69
C VAL A 117 0.38 3.94 -3.25
N THR A 118 0.37 5.05 -3.99
CA THR A 118 1.10 6.26 -3.60
C THR A 118 0.68 6.79 -2.23
N VAL A 119 -0.62 6.81 -1.93
CA VAL A 119 -1.15 7.22 -0.62
C VAL A 119 -0.63 6.30 0.48
N LEU A 120 -0.68 4.97 0.27
CA LEU A 120 -0.18 4.00 1.24
C LEU A 120 1.32 4.18 1.50
N LEU A 121 2.10 4.41 0.44
CA LEU A 121 3.54 4.62 0.53
C LEU A 121 3.88 5.91 1.28
N ASN A 122 3.15 7.00 1.01
CA ASN A 122 3.30 8.26 1.74
C ASN A 122 2.88 8.13 3.21
N ALA A 123 1.77 7.41 3.48
CA ALA A 123 1.23 7.23 4.83
C ALA A 123 2.16 6.46 5.76
N ARG A 124 2.99 5.54 5.26
CA ARG A 124 3.98 4.81 6.07
C ARG A 124 4.87 5.76 6.87
N SER A 125 5.25 6.90 6.30
CA SER A 125 6.12 7.87 6.96
C SER A 125 5.45 8.57 8.14
N ALA A 126 4.19 8.99 7.97
CA ALA A 126 3.38 9.62 9.01
C ALA A 126 3.06 8.61 10.12
N LEU A 127 2.74 7.36 9.77
CA LEU A 127 2.48 6.29 10.73
C LEU A 127 3.74 5.94 11.53
N HIS A 128 4.90 5.82 10.90
CA HIS A 128 6.14 5.49 11.61
C HIS A 128 6.55 6.61 12.57
N GLY A 129 6.41 7.87 12.15
CA GLY A 129 6.61 9.03 13.02
C GLY A 129 5.61 9.05 14.17
N PHE A 130 4.31 8.93 13.89
CA PHE A 130 3.26 8.92 14.91
C PHE A 130 3.42 7.78 15.91
N VAL A 131 3.83 6.59 15.46
CA VAL A 131 4.06 5.43 16.34
C VAL A 131 5.35 5.57 17.15
N ARG A 132 6.46 6.09 16.58
CA ARG A 132 7.73 6.25 17.33
C ARG A 132 7.75 7.48 18.25
N SER A 133 7.07 8.57 17.91
CA SER A 133 7.17 9.84 18.67
C SER A 133 5.84 10.41 19.17
N GLY A 134 4.70 9.95 18.66
CA GLY A 134 3.37 10.44 19.05
C GLY A 134 2.64 9.58 20.09
N LEU A 135 2.95 8.28 20.17
CA LEU A 135 2.27 7.32 21.04
C LEU A 135 3.21 6.78 22.12
N SER A 136 2.71 6.71 23.35
CA SER A 136 3.33 5.97 24.44
C SER A 136 3.20 4.46 24.20
N GLU A 137 4.10 3.66 24.79
CA GLU A 137 4.00 2.19 24.73
C GLU A 137 2.63 1.66 25.22
N GLY A 138 2.02 2.36 26.19
CA GLY A 138 0.67 2.05 26.68
C GLY A 138 -0.39 2.21 25.60
N GLU A 139 -0.38 3.32 24.87
CA GLU A 139 -1.37 3.59 23.80
C GLU A 139 -1.20 2.63 22.62
N VAL A 140 0.04 2.26 22.27
CA VAL A 140 0.30 1.24 21.24
C VAL A 140 -0.28 -0.11 21.68
N ARG A 141 -0.07 -0.51 22.94
CA ARG A 141 -0.64 -1.73 23.48
C ARG A 141 -2.16 -1.70 23.46
N ASP A 142 -2.78 -0.59 23.86
CA ASP A 142 -4.23 -0.45 23.88
C ASP A 142 -4.83 -0.46 22.47
N ALA A 143 -4.17 0.17 21.50
CA ALA A 143 -4.55 0.10 20.08
C ALA A 143 -4.42 -1.33 19.53
N LEU A 144 -3.37 -2.08 19.89
CA LEU A 144 -3.20 -3.47 19.52
C LEU A 144 -4.27 -4.37 20.14
N ILE A 145 -4.64 -4.14 21.41
CA ILE A 145 -5.73 -4.86 22.08
C ILE A 145 -7.06 -4.59 21.38
N PHE A 146 -7.35 -3.32 21.08
CA PHE A 146 -8.55 -2.93 20.33
C PHE A 146 -8.60 -3.59 18.94
N ALA A 147 -7.48 -3.57 18.21
CA ALA A 147 -7.35 -4.20 16.91
C ALA A 147 -7.52 -5.72 16.99
N ALA A 148 -6.92 -6.39 17.97
CA ALA A 148 -7.09 -7.82 18.20
C ALA A 148 -8.54 -8.17 18.57
N ALA A 149 -9.18 -7.39 19.45
CA ALA A 149 -10.58 -7.59 19.81
C ALA A 149 -11.53 -7.46 18.60
N THR A 150 -11.23 -6.53 17.69
CA THR A 150 -12.06 -6.25 16.51
C THR A 150 -11.77 -7.17 15.33
N LEU A 151 -10.51 -7.43 15.01
CA LEU A 151 -10.10 -8.18 13.81
C LEU A 151 -9.95 -9.69 14.06
N ILE A 152 -9.76 -10.11 15.32
CA ILE A 152 -9.59 -11.52 15.68
C ILE A 152 -10.79 -12.01 16.48
N VAL A 153 -11.09 -11.38 17.62
CA VAL A 153 -12.12 -11.93 18.54
C VAL A 153 -13.51 -11.83 17.93
N LEU A 154 -13.88 -10.67 17.36
CA LEU A 154 -15.20 -10.46 16.76
C LEU A 154 -15.57 -11.51 15.69
N PRO A 155 -14.74 -11.77 14.64
CA PRO A 155 -15.10 -12.77 13.62
C PRO A 155 -15.10 -14.21 14.15
N LEU A 156 -14.39 -14.50 15.26
CA LEU A 156 -14.41 -15.80 15.91
C LEU A 156 -15.68 -16.03 16.76
N LEU A 157 -16.42 -14.97 17.10
CA LEU A 157 -17.61 -15.11 17.92
C LEU A 157 -18.79 -15.61 17.09
N PRO A 158 -19.52 -16.61 17.59
CA PRO A 158 -20.67 -17.15 16.88
C PRO A 158 -21.81 -16.12 16.87
N ASP A 159 -22.22 -15.70 15.68
CA ASP A 159 -23.37 -14.81 15.48
C ASP A 159 -24.70 -15.56 15.60
N LYS A 160 -24.95 -16.10 16.78
CA LYS A 160 -26.19 -16.78 17.12
C LYS A 160 -26.55 -16.52 18.58
N ALA A 161 -27.85 -16.38 18.80
CA ALA A 161 -28.47 -16.36 20.11
C ALA A 161 -28.16 -17.67 20.87
N LEU A 162 -27.44 -17.55 21.99
CA LEU A 162 -27.11 -18.61 22.94
C LEU A 162 -27.80 -18.33 24.30
N GLY A 163 -28.00 -19.39 25.10
CA GLY A 163 -28.57 -19.30 26.45
C GLY A 163 -30.08 -19.56 26.53
N PRO A 164 -30.66 -19.59 27.76
CA PRO A 164 -32.10 -19.78 27.95
C PRO A 164 -32.88 -18.69 27.22
N PHE A 165 -33.88 -19.09 26.43
CA PHE A 165 -34.69 -18.20 25.57
C PHE A 165 -33.94 -17.51 24.41
N GLY A 166 -32.68 -17.85 24.12
CA GLY A 166 -31.93 -17.24 23.01
C GLY A 166 -31.64 -15.74 23.21
N ALA A 167 -31.58 -15.27 24.46
CA ALA A 167 -31.46 -13.85 24.75
C ALA A 167 -30.04 -13.27 24.56
N LEU A 168 -28.99 -14.10 24.52
CA LEU A 168 -27.61 -13.63 24.48
C LEU A 168 -26.99 -13.89 23.11
N ASN A 169 -26.73 -12.84 22.32
CA ASN A 169 -25.89 -12.95 21.12
C ASN A 169 -24.46 -12.47 21.47
N PRO A 170 -23.45 -13.36 21.55
CA PRO A 170 -22.07 -12.99 21.87
C PRO A 170 -21.49 -11.97 20.91
N HIS A 171 -21.80 -12.08 19.61
CA HIS A 171 -21.33 -11.16 18.58
C HIS A 171 -21.87 -9.74 18.81
N ALA A 172 -23.18 -9.61 19.10
CA ALA A 172 -23.80 -8.31 19.39
C ALA A 172 -23.26 -7.67 20.68
N ILE A 173 -23.06 -8.46 21.73
CA ILE A 173 -22.48 -7.97 23.00
C ILE A 173 -21.05 -7.47 22.77
N TRP A 174 -20.28 -8.18 21.94
CA TRP A 174 -18.89 -7.81 21.66
C TRP A 174 -18.77 -6.55 20.80
N ILE A 175 -19.70 -6.31 19.87
CA ILE A 175 -19.78 -5.04 19.12
C ILE A 175 -19.93 -3.85 20.07
N ILE A 176 -20.75 -3.98 21.12
CA ILE A 176 -20.91 -2.92 22.13
C ILE A 176 -19.60 -2.71 22.89
N ALA A 177 -18.89 -3.78 23.26
CA ALA A 177 -17.59 -3.68 23.91
C ALA A 177 -16.55 -2.95 23.02
N ILE A 178 -16.51 -3.27 21.73
CA ILE A 178 -15.66 -2.57 20.74
C ILE A 178 -16.04 -1.09 20.65
N LEU A 179 -17.33 -0.76 20.57
CA LEU A 179 -17.80 0.63 20.53
C LEU A 179 -17.32 1.42 21.75
N VAL A 180 -17.43 0.86 22.95
CA VAL A 180 -16.98 1.52 24.20
C VAL A 180 -15.46 1.72 24.19
N MET A 181 -14.68 0.71 23.80
CA MET A 181 -13.22 0.84 23.69
C MET A 181 -12.82 1.89 22.64
N GLY A 182 -13.51 1.91 21.49
CA GLY A 182 -13.23 2.86 20.40
C GLY A 182 -13.50 4.30 20.80
N ILE A 183 -14.61 4.56 21.50
CA ILE A 183 -14.93 5.90 22.03
C ILE A 183 -13.87 6.36 23.03
N GLY A 184 -13.42 5.47 23.94
CA GLY A 184 -12.35 5.77 24.89
C GLY A 184 -11.02 6.10 24.22
N ALA A 185 -10.64 5.31 23.20
CA ALA A 185 -9.42 5.54 22.42
C ALA A 185 -9.47 6.88 21.65
N PHE A 186 -10.59 7.18 20.98
CA PHE A 186 -10.76 8.46 20.27
C PHE A 186 -10.78 9.67 21.20
N GLY A 187 -11.38 9.54 22.39
CA GLY A 187 -11.38 10.60 23.39
C GLY A 187 -9.97 10.94 23.88
N HIS A 188 -9.14 9.94 24.12
CA HIS A 188 -7.76 10.13 24.56
C HIS A 188 -6.88 10.81 23.50
N VAL A 189 -7.06 10.43 22.22
CA VAL A 189 -6.34 11.04 21.08
C VAL A 189 -6.79 12.48 20.85
N THR A 190 -8.08 12.78 21.00
CA THR A 190 -8.63 14.13 20.74
C THR A 190 -8.20 15.15 21.79
N VAL A 191 -8.04 14.74 23.05
CA VAL A 191 -7.58 15.64 24.14
C VAL A 191 -6.08 15.96 24.03
N ARG A 192 -5.32 15.15 23.29
CA ARG A 192 -3.87 15.28 23.15
C ARG A 192 -3.42 16.07 21.91
N LEU A 193 -4.33 16.29 20.96
CA LEU A 193 -4.18 17.17 19.80
C LEU A 193 -4.50 18.63 20.17
#